data_AF-A0A944PLM0-F1
#
_entry.id   AF-A0A944PLM0-F1
#
_cell.length_a   1.000
_cell.length_b   1.000
_cell.length_c   1.000
_cell.angle_alpha   90.00
_cell.angle_beta   90.00
_cell.angle_gamma   90.00
#
_symmetry.space_group_name_H-M   'P 1'
#
loop_
_entity.id
_entity.type
_entity.pdbx_description
1 polymer ?
#
loop_
_entity_poly.entity_id
_entity_poly.type
_entity_poly.pdbx_seq_one_letter_code
_entity_poly.pdbx_strand_id
1 'polypeptide(L)'
;MNTNAHDLHRMLNQIAPHVSDDDTLPVITAVRIEAEGGNLFALATDRYTMAVARVGTVETENWQAYIPVESLPAVLAWLHVAGTSVTQVTADRDDNGNIALSLATASSNMRVTVDSSDYAHYPNWRKTIGDQLEADMEPVPMTSYTTEFLARWKDAGTVLHAWQAGPRKALVLADDDGLFLGLQMPVRFETCSREPLITQWLTAFKPTVTVDGVMHRLDEAWLDNDGDEWTFTGSRNPSGEPLMALVGLEDDTYTFAQAAAEYGLKPAA
;
A
#
# COMPACT_ATOMS: atom_id res chain seq x y z
N MET A 1 21.98 4.37 -23.95
CA MET A 1 21.55 3.17 -23.21
C MET A 1 20.48 2.43 -23.98
N ASN A 2 20.73 1.17 -24.35
CA ASN A 2 19.72 0.32 -24.97
C ASN A 2 18.94 -0.49 -23.93
N THR A 3 17.61 -0.51 -24.08
CA THR A 3 16.68 -1.34 -23.31
C THR A 3 15.41 -1.64 -24.13
N ASN A 4 14.44 -2.36 -23.59
CA ASN A 4 13.17 -2.66 -24.24
C ASN A 4 12.13 -1.56 -23.94
N ALA A 5 11.40 -1.08 -24.96
CA ALA A 5 10.30 -0.13 -24.80
C ALA A 5 9.23 -0.62 -23.81
N HIS A 6 8.96 -1.92 -23.78
CA HIS A 6 8.00 -2.54 -22.87
C HIS A 6 8.44 -2.37 -21.40
N ASP A 7 9.72 -2.59 -21.12
CA ASP A 7 10.27 -2.46 -19.77
C ASP A 7 10.28 -1.00 -19.31
N LEU A 8 10.60 -0.06 -20.21
CA LEU A 8 10.47 1.37 -19.97
C LEU A 8 9.02 1.78 -19.69
N HIS A 9 8.07 1.29 -20.49
CA HIS A 9 6.65 1.57 -20.31
C HIS A 9 6.16 1.06 -18.96
N ARG A 10 6.54 -0.17 -18.58
CA ARG A 10 6.24 -0.75 -17.26
C ARG A 10 6.81 0.12 -16.14
N MET A 11 8.11 0.42 -16.22
CA MET A 11 8.84 1.22 -15.23
C MET A 11 8.18 2.59 -15.02
N LEU A 12 7.81 3.29 -16.10
CA LEU A 12 7.16 4.60 -16.00
C LEU A 12 5.71 4.51 -15.50
N ASN A 13 4.95 3.48 -15.89
CA ASN A 13 3.59 3.30 -15.37
C ASN A 13 3.57 3.01 -13.87
N GLN A 14 4.54 2.22 -13.37
CA GLN A 14 4.66 1.91 -11.95
C GLN A 14 4.83 3.17 -11.08
N ILE A 15 5.54 4.19 -11.60
CA ILE A 15 5.87 5.39 -10.84
C ILE A 15 4.97 6.60 -11.16
N ALA A 16 4.29 6.61 -12.31
CA ALA A 16 3.50 7.75 -12.78
C ALA A 16 2.48 8.27 -11.74
N PRO A 17 1.76 7.43 -10.98
CA PRO A 17 0.83 7.89 -9.95
C PRO A 17 1.47 8.69 -8.81
N HIS A 18 2.80 8.71 -8.71
CA HIS A 18 3.55 9.35 -7.64
C HIS A 18 4.18 10.69 -8.04
N VAL A 19 3.98 11.14 -9.28
CA VAL A 19 4.44 12.47 -9.72
C VAL A 19 3.54 13.53 -9.10
N SER A 20 4.12 14.61 -8.58
CA SER A 20 3.34 15.71 -8.03
C SER A 20 2.62 16.48 -9.14
N ASP A 21 1.37 16.86 -8.90
CA ASP A 21 0.60 17.83 -9.69
C ASP A 21 0.57 19.24 -9.05
N ASP A 22 1.29 19.39 -7.93
CA ASP A 22 1.43 20.62 -7.14
C ASP A 22 2.52 21.51 -7.76
N ASP A 23 2.09 22.54 -8.49
CA ASP A 23 2.95 23.52 -9.15
C ASP A 23 3.71 24.45 -8.19
N THR A 24 3.39 24.41 -6.89
CA THR A 24 4.15 25.16 -5.87
C THR A 24 5.53 24.57 -5.62
N LEU A 25 5.78 23.32 -6.04
CA LEU A 25 7.08 22.64 -5.98
C LEU A 25 7.44 22.05 -7.35
N PRO A 26 7.80 22.89 -8.35
CA PRO A 26 8.09 22.44 -9.72
C PRO A 26 9.15 21.34 -9.81
N VAL A 27 10.08 21.33 -8.85
CA VAL A 27 11.16 20.33 -8.78
C VAL A 27 10.66 18.88 -8.68
N ILE A 28 9.43 18.64 -8.23
CA ILE A 28 8.82 17.29 -8.13
C ILE A 28 7.64 17.08 -9.10
N THR A 29 7.35 18.03 -9.99
CA THR A 29 6.35 17.88 -11.06
C THR A 29 6.91 17.16 -12.30
N ALA A 30 7.90 16.28 -12.08
CA ALA A 30 8.53 15.50 -13.14
C ALA A 30 8.99 14.13 -12.62
N VAL A 31 9.03 13.17 -13.54
CA VAL A 31 9.78 11.94 -13.36
C VAL A 31 11.25 12.25 -13.58
N ARG A 32 12.10 11.84 -12.64
CA ARG A 32 13.55 11.86 -12.81
C ARG A 32 14.00 10.53 -13.40
N ILE A 33 14.78 10.58 -14.48
CA ILE A 33 15.43 9.44 -15.13
C ILE A 33 16.93 9.53 -14.86
N GLU A 34 17.53 8.44 -14.40
CA GLU A 34 18.97 8.37 -14.16
C GLU A 34 19.57 7.10 -14.74
N ALA A 35 20.65 7.26 -15.48
CA ALA A 35 21.52 6.19 -15.89
C ALA A 35 22.70 6.13 -14.93
N GLU A 36 22.87 5.01 -14.23
CA GLU A 36 24.04 4.79 -13.37
C GLU A 36 24.30 3.30 -13.13
N GLY A 37 25.58 2.89 -13.20
CA GLY A 37 26.00 1.56 -12.75
C GLY A 37 25.30 0.41 -13.47
N GLY A 38 25.10 0.53 -14.79
CA GLY A 38 24.43 -0.51 -15.59
C GLY A 38 22.92 -0.59 -15.34
N ASN A 39 22.32 0.44 -14.77
CA ASN A 39 20.89 0.52 -14.55
C ASN A 39 20.34 1.85 -15.05
N LEU A 40 19.11 1.80 -15.56
CA LEU A 40 18.30 2.97 -15.76
C LEU A 40 17.24 2.99 -14.67
N PHE A 41 17.21 4.06 -13.89
CA PHE A 41 16.26 4.31 -12.83
C PHE A 41 15.24 5.35 -13.29
N ALA A 42 13.99 5.18 -12.89
CA ALA A 42 12.97 6.19 -12.95
C ALA A 42 12.38 6.42 -11.56
N LEU A 43 12.17 7.68 -11.22
CA LEU A 43 11.77 8.12 -9.89
C LEU A 43 10.67 9.17 -9.99
N ALA A 44 9.66 9.05 -9.14
CA ALA A 44 8.62 10.05 -8.94
C ALA A 44 8.30 10.22 -7.45
N THR A 45 7.93 11.42 -7.03
CA THR A 45 7.48 11.71 -5.67
C THR A 45 6.57 12.93 -5.59
N ASP A 46 5.68 12.95 -4.61
CA ASP A 46 4.76 14.06 -4.30
C ASP A 46 4.88 14.51 -2.82
N ARG A 47 6.03 14.23 -2.20
CA ARG A 47 6.34 14.36 -0.74
C ARG A 47 5.68 13.33 0.16
N TYR A 48 4.54 12.78 -0.20
CA TYR A 48 3.83 11.78 0.63
C TYR A 48 4.14 10.36 0.19
N THR A 49 4.38 10.18 -1.09
CA THR A 49 4.81 8.93 -1.71
C THR A 49 6.07 9.15 -2.54
N MET A 50 6.88 8.10 -2.65
CA MET A 50 8.03 8.06 -3.54
C MET A 50 8.07 6.68 -4.18
N ALA A 51 8.26 6.62 -5.49
CA ALA A 51 8.37 5.37 -6.22
C ALA A 51 9.60 5.39 -7.11
N VAL A 52 10.36 4.31 -7.07
CA VAL A 52 11.52 4.06 -7.91
C VAL A 52 11.32 2.75 -8.62
N ALA A 53 11.50 2.76 -9.93
CA ALA A 53 11.56 1.56 -10.73
C ALA A 53 12.87 1.54 -11.52
N ARG A 54 13.38 0.35 -11.84
CA ARG A 54 14.63 0.21 -12.59
C ARG A 54 14.55 -0.86 -13.67
N VAL A 55 15.40 -0.70 -14.68
CA VAL A 55 15.70 -1.73 -15.67
C VAL A 55 17.21 -1.86 -15.81
N GLY A 56 17.69 -3.10 -15.95
CA GLY A 56 19.11 -3.36 -16.21
C GLY A 56 19.49 -2.95 -17.64
N THR A 57 20.73 -2.49 -17.81
CA THR A 57 21.31 -2.16 -19.12
C THR A 57 22.79 -2.53 -19.14
N VAL A 58 23.35 -2.71 -20.33
CA VAL A 58 24.76 -3.08 -20.54
C VAL A 58 25.70 -1.87 -20.61
N GLU A 59 25.14 -0.67 -20.75
CA GLU A 59 25.91 0.56 -20.85
C GLU A 59 26.15 1.17 -19.47
N THR A 60 27.25 1.91 -19.31
CA THR A 60 27.70 2.42 -17.99
C THR A 60 27.88 3.94 -17.97
N GLU A 61 27.42 4.64 -19.00
CA GLU A 61 27.44 6.11 -19.01
C GLU A 61 26.49 6.66 -17.95
N ASN A 62 26.97 7.64 -17.18
CA ASN A 62 26.18 8.25 -16.12
C ASN A 62 25.56 9.55 -16.61
N TRP A 63 24.24 9.65 -16.53
CA TRP A 63 23.51 10.87 -16.86
C TRP A 63 22.18 10.91 -16.12
N GLN A 64 21.56 12.10 -16.12
CA GLN A 64 20.23 12.30 -15.59
C GLN A 64 19.41 13.18 -16.53
N ALA A 65 18.10 12.94 -16.57
CA ALA A 65 17.13 13.73 -17.30
C ALA A 65 15.78 13.74 -16.59
N TYR A 66 14.84 14.51 -17.11
CA TYR A 66 13.52 14.66 -16.52
C TYR A 66 12.43 14.56 -17.58
N ILE A 67 11.29 14.00 -17.19
CA ILE A 67 10.05 13.97 -17.97
C ILE A 67 9.02 14.77 -17.16
N PRO A 68 8.68 16.00 -17.57
CA PRO A 68 7.64 16.78 -16.92
C PRO A 68 6.31 16.03 -16.93
N VAL A 69 5.48 16.24 -15.91
CA VAL A 69 4.19 15.57 -15.74
C VAL A 69 3.28 15.74 -16.95
N GLU A 70 3.32 16.90 -17.61
CA GLU A 70 2.55 17.19 -18.82
C GLU A 70 3.03 16.41 -20.05
N SER A 71 4.29 15.99 -20.09
CA SER A 71 4.87 15.20 -21.18
C SER A 71 4.73 13.69 -20.96
N LEU A 72 4.52 13.27 -19.71
CA LEU A 72 4.49 11.85 -19.33
C LEU A 72 3.44 11.03 -20.08
N PRO A 73 2.19 11.49 -20.30
CA PRO A 73 1.20 10.73 -21.08
C PRO A 73 1.64 10.45 -22.52
N ALA A 74 2.29 11.42 -23.17
CA ALA A 74 2.77 11.26 -24.54
C ALA A 74 3.95 10.27 -24.61
N VAL A 75 4.85 10.31 -23.64
CA VAL A 75 5.97 9.35 -23.54
C VAL A 75 5.44 7.94 -23.30
N LEU A 76 4.48 7.76 -22.37
CA LEU A 76 3.86 6.45 -22.11
C LEU A 76 3.15 5.91 -23.36
N ALA A 77 2.36 6.73 -24.05
CA ALA A 77 1.69 6.32 -25.28
C ALA A 77 2.68 5.92 -26.38
N TRP A 78 3.78 6.67 -26.54
CA TRP A 78 4.82 6.34 -27.51
C TRP A 78 5.51 5.00 -27.18
N LEU A 79 5.87 4.77 -25.91
CA LEU A 79 6.48 3.52 -25.47
C LEU A 79 5.54 2.33 -25.64
N HIS A 80 4.25 2.52 -25.36
CA HIS A 80 3.23 1.50 -25.58
C HIS A 80 3.18 1.06 -27.05
N VAL A 81 3.19 2.02 -27.98
CA VAL A 81 3.20 1.74 -29.43
C VAL A 81 4.52 1.12 -29.88
N ALA A 82 5.66 1.54 -29.31
CA ALA A 82 6.97 0.96 -29.58
C ALA A 82 7.05 -0.52 -29.14
N GLY A 83 6.21 -0.95 -28.19
CA GLY A 83 6.01 -2.34 -27.84
C GLY A 83 7.29 -2.99 -27.31
N THR A 84 7.76 -4.05 -27.98
CA THR A 84 8.97 -4.78 -27.58
C THR A 84 10.24 -4.30 -28.30
N SER A 85 10.19 -3.14 -28.95
CA SER A 85 11.32 -2.62 -29.74
C SER A 85 12.50 -2.25 -28.84
N VAL A 86 13.71 -2.53 -29.32
CA VAL A 86 14.93 -1.98 -28.70
C VAL A 86 14.86 -0.47 -28.80
N THR A 87 14.98 0.18 -27.66
CA THR A 87 14.91 1.62 -27.50
C THR A 87 16.24 2.13 -26.96
N GLN A 88 16.85 3.02 -27.72
CA GLN A 88 17.99 3.80 -27.30
C GLN A 88 17.48 5.00 -26.47
N VAL A 89 17.96 5.09 -25.25
CA VAL A 89 17.69 6.15 -24.29
C VAL A 89 18.97 6.95 -24.09
N THR A 90 18.94 8.25 -24.36
CA THR A 90 20.08 9.16 -24.18
C THR A 90 19.63 10.46 -23.56
N ALA A 91 20.50 11.09 -22.79
CA ALA A 91 20.32 12.45 -22.34
C ALA A 91 21.47 13.32 -22.84
N ASP A 92 21.14 14.49 -23.37
CA ASP A 92 22.11 15.49 -23.81
C ASP A 92 21.76 16.86 -23.21
N ARG A 93 22.78 17.73 -23.08
CA ARG A 93 22.58 19.12 -22.68
C ARG A 93 22.79 20.02 -23.88
N ASP A 94 21.92 20.99 -24.06
CA ASP A 94 22.11 22.02 -25.07
C ASP A 94 22.98 23.19 -24.56
N ASP A 95 23.31 24.11 -25.46
CA ASP A 95 24.15 25.29 -25.14
C ASP A 95 23.52 26.23 -24.11
N ASN A 96 22.19 26.15 -23.91
CA ASN A 96 21.46 26.94 -22.93
C ASN A 96 21.39 26.23 -21.55
N GLY A 97 21.96 25.03 -21.44
CA GLY A 97 21.91 24.23 -20.22
C GLY A 97 20.60 23.45 -20.03
N ASN A 98 19.72 23.41 -21.03
CA ASN A 98 18.55 22.54 -21.01
C ASN A 98 18.99 21.08 -21.10
N ILE A 99 18.25 20.19 -20.46
CA ILE A 99 18.45 18.74 -20.59
C ILE A 99 17.40 18.18 -21.54
N ALA A 100 17.85 17.44 -22.55
CA ALA A 100 16.98 16.72 -23.47
C ALA A 100 17.11 15.21 -23.27
N LEU A 101 16.00 14.56 -22.95
CA LEU A 101 15.85 13.11 -22.98
C LEU A 101 15.38 12.69 -24.37
N SER A 102 16.10 11.79 -25.02
CA SER A 102 15.72 11.20 -26.31
C SER A 102 15.48 9.70 -26.16
N LEU A 103 14.35 9.24 -26.68
CA LEU A 103 13.97 7.83 -26.83
C LEU A 103 13.91 7.55 -28.33
N ALA A 104 14.67 6.59 -28.82
CA ALA A 104 14.71 6.25 -30.24
C ALA A 104 14.59 4.74 -30.45
N THR A 105 13.69 4.35 -31.35
CA THR A 105 13.67 3.00 -31.94
C THR A 105 14.24 3.08 -33.37
N ALA A 106 14.26 1.96 -34.08
CA ALA A 106 14.62 1.95 -35.50
C ALA A 106 13.65 2.74 -36.40
N SER A 107 12.41 2.96 -35.97
CA SER A 107 11.34 3.52 -36.81
C SER A 107 10.74 4.84 -36.30
N SER A 108 10.99 5.21 -35.04
CA SER A 108 10.42 6.41 -34.43
C SER A 108 11.34 6.97 -33.35
N ASN A 109 11.16 8.25 -33.02
CA ASN A 109 11.79 8.87 -31.87
C ASN A 109 10.78 9.71 -31.07
N MET A 110 11.13 9.99 -29.82
CA MET A 110 10.46 10.90 -28.89
C MET A 110 11.55 11.70 -28.18
N ARG A 111 11.36 13.02 -28.07
CA ARG A 111 12.32 13.89 -27.39
C ARG A 111 11.58 14.83 -26.44
N VAL A 112 12.07 14.91 -25.21
CA VAL A 112 11.56 15.79 -24.16
C VAL A 112 12.70 16.70 -23.74
N THR A 113 12.51 18.01 -23.79
CA THR A 113 13.51 19.00 -23.39
C THR A 113 12.98 19.81 -22.23
N VAL A 114 13.80 19.99 -21.19
CA VAL A 114 13.47 20.77 -20.00
C VAL A 114 14.58 21.75 -19.65
N ASP A 115 14.23 22.85 -18.99
CA ASP A 115 15.22 23.67 -18.30
C ASP A 115 15.74 22.89 -17.10
N SER A 116 17.06 22.73 -17.00
CA SER A 116 17.67 21.96 -15.91
C SER A 116 17.61 22.68 -14.57
N SER A 117 17.42 23.99 -14.57
CA SER A 117 17.33 24.81 -13.36
C SER A 117 16.05 24.55 -12.57
N ASP A 118 14.95 24.22 -13.25
CA ASP A 118 13.66 23.84 -12.64
C ASP A 118 13.79 22.61 -11.71
N TYR A 119 14.79 21.76 -11.97
CA TYR A 119 14.99 20.48 -11.29
C TYR A 119 16.34 20.39 -10.55
N ALA A 120 17.05 21.50 -10.38
CA ALA A 120 18.39 21.53 -9.80
C ALA A 120 18.46 20.97 -8.36
N HIS A 121 17.33 21.01 -7.64
CA HIS A 121 17.23 20.61 -6.23
C HIS A 121 16.36 19.36 -6.02
N TYR A 122 16.30 18.47 -7.01
CA TYR A 122 15.55 17.22 -6.89
C TYR A 122 15.96 16.44 -5.61
N PRO A 123 15.01 15.89 -4.83
CA PRO A 123 15.30 15.18 -3.59
C PRO A 123 16.41 14.12 -3.72
N ASN A 124 17.27 14.00 -2.70
CA ASN A 124 18.27 12.94 -2.62
C ASN A 124 17.61 11.60 -2.27
N TRP A 125 16.99 11.00 -3.28
CA TRP A 125 16.17 9.81 -3.15
C TRP A 125 16.96 8.59 -2.67
N ARG A 126 18.23 8.42 -3.09
CA ARG A 126 19.08 7.29 -2.64
C ARG A 126 19.26 7.33 -1.14
N LYS A 127 19.56 8.51 -0.59
CA LYS A 127 19.67 8.69 0.86
C LYS A 127 18.32 8.42 1.52
N THR A 128 17.23 8.99 1.01
CA THR A 128 15.89 8.82 1.58
C THR A 128 15.48 7.35 1.65
N ILE A 129 15.67 6.60 0.57
CA ILE A 129 15.37 5.16 0.50
C ILE A 129 16.33 4.38 1.40
N GLY A 130 17.64 4.62 1.31
CA GLY A 130 18.64 3.97 2.15
C GLY A 130 18.35 4.12 3.64
N ASP A 131 18.03 5.34 4.08
CA ASP A 131 17.64 5.62 5.47
C ASP A 131 16.40 4.82 5.93
N GLN A 132 15.47 4.46 5.02
CA GLN A 132 14.31 3.61 5.37
C GLN A 132 14.64 2.12 5.34
N LEU A 133 15.48 1.68 4.40
CA LEU A 133 15.89 0.27 4.26
C LEU A 133 16.82 -0.16 5.40
N GLU A 134 17.66 0.74 5.90
CA GLU A 134 18.63 0.49 6.97
C GLU A 134 18.09 0.80 8.38
N ALA A 135 16.85 1.27 8.49
CA ALA A 135 16.26 1.63 9.78
C ALA A 135 16.02 0.40 10.66
N ASP A 136 16.41 0.50 11.94
CA ASP A 136 16.10 -0.50 12.95
C ASP A 136 14.58 -0.69 13.09
N MET A 137 14.15 -1.94 13.20
CA MET A 137 12.75 -2.30 13.32
C MET A 137 12.24 -2.12 14.75
N GLU A 138 11.25 -1.25 14.92
CA GLU A 138 10.47 -1.08 16.14
C GLU A 138 9.11 -1.80 16.03
N PRO A 139 8.48 -2.20 17.14
CA PRO A 139 7.11 -2.67 17.12
C PRO A 139 6.17 -1.61 16.50
N VAL A 140 5.40 -2.01 15.49
CA VAL A 140 4.36 -1.18 14.87
C VAL A 140 3.00 -1.70 15.32
N PRO A 141 2.51 -1.34 16.52
CA PRO A 141 1.23 -1.83 17.02
C PRO A 141 0.06 -1.32 16.17
N MET A 142 0.22 -0.15 15.54
CA MET A 142 -0.73 0.47 14.64
C MET A 142 -0.04 1.53 13.80
N THR A 143 -0.50 1.67 12.56
CA THR A 143 -0.11 2.72 11.61
C THR A 143 -1.36 3.09 10.80
N SER A 144 -1.32 4.21 10.10
CA SER A 144 -2.47 4.66 9.31
C SER A 144 -1.99 5.29 8.02
N TYR A 145 -2.80 5.13 6.99
CA TYR A 145 -2.46 5.49 5.62
C TYR A 145 -3.67 6.14 4.96
N THR A 146 -3.41 7.17 4.17
CA THR A 146 -4.42 7.72 3.26
C THR A 146 -4.73 6.67 2.18
N THR A 147 -5.99 6.28 2.04
CA THR A 147 -6.42 5.25 1.08
C THR A 147 -6.20 5.68 -0.37
N GLU A 148 -6.29 6.98 -0.65
CA GLU A 148 -5.93 7.56 -1.96
C GLU A 148 -4.49 7.22 -2.35
N PHE A 149 -3.54 7.35 -1.42
CA PHE A 149 -2.14 6.98 -1.66
C PHE A 149 -1.96 5.47 -1.75
N LEU A 150 -2.72 4.68 -0.99
CA LEU A 150 -2.69 3.21 -1.12
C LEU A 150 -3.11 2.74 -2.52
N ALA A 151 -4.07 3.43 -3.14
CA ALA A 151 -4.56 3.08 -4.49
C ALA A 151 -3.49 3.24 -5.58
N ARG A 152 -2.45 4.06 -5.35
CA ARG A 152 -1.38 4.33 -6.31
C ARG A 152 -0.49 3.12 -6.57
N TRP A 153 -0.41 2.21 -5.60
CA TRP A 153 0.43 1.01 -5.69
C TRP A 153 -0.21 -0.12 -6.50
N LYS A 154 -1.42 0.06 -7.05
CA LYS A 154 -2.15 -1.01 -7.76
C LYS A 154 -1.38 -1.57 -8.97
N ASP A 155 -0.55 -0.74 -9.61
CA ASP A 155 0.22 -1.08 -10.81
C ASP A 155 1.71 -1.30 -10.50
N ALA A 156 2.11 -1.22 -9.22
CA ALA A 156 3.51 -1.34 -8.80
C ALA A 156 4.06 -2.77 -8.99
N GLY A 157 3.21 -3.79 -8.90
CA GLY A 157 3.59 -5.19 -9.06
C GLY A 157 2.41 -6.12 -8.80
N THR A 158 2.55 -7.40 -9.15
CA THR A 158 1.52 -8.42 -8.84
C THR A 158 1.55 -8.80 -7.37
N VAL A 159 2.75 -8.83 -6.78
CA VAL A 159 2.99 -9.08 -5.36
C VAL A 159 3.89 -7.96 -4.86
N LEU A 160 3.56 -7.41 -3.70
CA LEU A 160 4.37 -6.43 -3.01
C LEU A 160 4.69 -6.93 -1.61
N HIS A 161 5.97 -6.94 -1.28
CA HIS A 161 6.44 -7.09 0.09
C HIS A 161 6.36 -5.74 0.79
N ALA A 162 5.74 -5.71 1.97
CA ALA A 162 5.50 -4.49 2.71
C ALA A 162 6.05 -4.59 4.13
N TRP A 163 6.78 -3.57 4.58
CA TRP A 163 7.23 -3.46 5.96
C TRP A 163 7.40 -2.00 6.37
N GLN A 164 7.50 -1.75 7.67
CA GLN A 164 7.64 -0.42 8.24
C GLN A 164 8.55 -0.50 9.46
N ALA A 165 9.60 0.32 9.50
CA ALA A 165 10.58 0.30 10.59
C ALA A 165 10.05 0.89 11.91
N GLY A 166 8.95 1.62 11.89
CA GLY A 166 8.33 2.20 13.08
C GLY A 166 7.09 3.01 12.73
N PRO A 167 6.21 3.35 13.68
CA PRO A 167 4.90 3.94 13.40
C PRO A 167 4.94 5.31 12.70
N ARG A 168 6.09 5.99 12.72
CA ARG A 168 6.32 7.29 12.03
C ARG A 168 7.25 7.20 10.83
N LYS A 169 7.76 6.01 10.52
CA LYS A 169 8.61 5.71 9.36
C LYS A 169 7.74 5.38 8.15
N ALA A 170 8.29 5.50 6.94
CA ALA A 170 7.52 5.18 5.74
C ALA A 170 7.18 3.69 5.70
N LEU A 171 6.01 3.36 5.15
CA LEU A 171 5.74 2.03 4.61
C LEU A 171 6.66 1.83 3.42
N VAL A 172 7.51 0.81 3.48
CA VAL A 172 8.32 0.37 2.35
C VAL A 172 7.55 -0.71 1.60
N LEU A 173 7.51 -0.58 0.29
CA LEU A 173 6.91 -1.53 -0.66
C LEU A 173 8.01 -1.97 -1.63
N ALA A 174 8.19 -3.27 -1.83
CA ALA A 174 9.14 -3.81 -2.81
C ALA A 174 8.47 -4.90 -3.63
N ASP A 175 8.80 -5.00 -4.92
CA ASP A 175 8.40 -6.15 -5.72
C ASP A 175 9.32 -7.36 -5.48
N ASP A 176 8.88 -8.52 -5.94
CA ASP A 176 9.60 -9.79 -5.77
C ASP A 176 10.92 -9.82 -6.54
N ASP A 177 11.02 -9.06 -7.64
CA ASP A 177 12.18 -9.02 -8.53
C ASP A 177 13.24 -7.98 -8.10
N GLY A 178 12.93 -7.13 -7.12
CA GLY A 178 13.78 -6.01 -6.71
C GLY A 178 13.97 -4.98 -7.83
N LEU A 179 12.98 -4.82 -8.72
CA LEU A 179 12.94 -3.83 -9.79
C LEU A 179 12.09 -2.61 -9.43
N PHE A 180 11.32 -2.69 -8.35
CA PHE A 180 10.49 -1.61 -7.84
C PHE A 180 10.68 -1.41 -6.33
N LEU A 181 10.72 -0.14 -5.92
CA LEU A 181 10.67 0.29 -4.52
C LEU A 181 9.70 1.46 -4.36
N GLY A 182 8.81 1.37 -3.39
CA GLY A 182 7.86 2.40 -3.00
C GLY A 182 8.05 2.79 -1.54
N LEU A 183 7.86 4.07 -1.24
CA LEU A 183 7.74 4.62 0.10
C LEU A 183 6.41 5.34 0.23
N GLN A 184 5.66 5.08 1.31
CA GLN A 184 4.48 5.85 1.68
C GLN A 184 4.59 6.39 3.11
N MET A 185 4.46 7.70 3.27
CA MET A 185 4.41 8.31 4.59
C MET A 185 3.11 7.94 5.31
N PRO A 186 3.17 7.54 6.60
CA PRO A 186 1.98 7.30 7.39
C PRO A 186 1.31 8.62 7.77
N VAL A 187 0.01 8.55 8.03
CA VAL A 187 -0.74 9.64 8.66
C VAL A 187 -0.23 9.79 10.10
N ARG A 188 0.18 11.00 10.45
CA ARG A 188 0.70 11.31 11.80
C ARG A 188 -0.44 11.77 12.69
N PHE A 189 -0.72 11.00 13.72
CA PHE A 189 -1.60 11.40 14.81
C PHE A 189 -0.78 11.71 16.07
N GLU A 190 -1.23 12.66 16.87
CA GLU A 190 -0.62 12.95 18.17
C GLU A 190 -0.93 11.85 19.20
N THR A 191 -2.13 11.27 19.12
CA THR A 191 -2.57 10.15 19.95
C THR A 191 -3.30 9.12 19.09
N CYS A 192 -2.72 7.94 18.92
CA CYS A 192 -3.35 6.85 18.18
C CYS A 192 -3.26 5.57 19.02
N SER A 193 -4.39 5.08 19.54
CA SER A 193 -4.51 3.74 20.13
C SER A 193 -5.50 2.90 19.34
N ARG A 194 -5.32 1.57 19.36
CA ARG A 194 -6.21 0.63 18.66
C ARG A 194 -7.59 0.56 19.32
N GLU A 195 -7.66 0.80 20.62
CA GLU A 195 -8.83 0.54 21.45
C GLU A 195 -10.09 1.26 20.94
N PRO A 196 -10.10 2.59 20.67
CA PRO A 196 -11.27 3.25 20.10
C PRO A 196 -11.72 2.69 18.75
N LEU A 197 -10.81 2.17 17.93
CA LEU A 197 -11.12 1.64 16.60
C LEU A 197 -11.78 0.26 16.67
N ILE A 198 -11.40 -0.56 17.64
CA ILE A 198 -11.86 -1.96 17.72
C ILE A 198 -12.99 -2.16 18.71
N THR A 199 -13.16 -1.29 19.72
CA THR A 199 -14.17 -1.50 20.79
C THR A 199 -15.58 -1.66 20.26
N GLN A 200 -15.97 -0.89 19.23
CA GLN A 200 -17.30 -1.01 18.62
C GLN A 200 -17.45 -2.35 17.88
N TRP A 201 -16.43 -2.80 17.16
CA TRP A 201 -16.41 -4.11 16.49
C TRP A 201 -16.44 -5.26 17.47
N LEU A 202 -15.60 -5.22 18.51
CA LEU A 202 -15.58 -6.21 19.57
C LEU A 202 -16.94 -6.30 20.28
N THR A 203 -17.64 -5.17 20.44
CA THR A 203 -18.99 -5.16 20.98
C THR A 203 -19.99 -5.78 20.01
N ALA A 204 -19.91 -5.47 18.72
CA ALA A 204 -20.79 -6.01 17.69
C ALA A 204 -20.61 -7.51 17.43
N PHE A 205 -19.41 -8.05 17.68
CA PHE A 205 -19.13 -9.49 17.53
C PHE A 205 -19.63 -10.34 18.70
N LYS A 206 -20.08 -9.72 19.80
CA LYS A 206 -20.62 -10.46 20.93
C LYS A 206 -21.91 -11.16 20.51
N PRO A 207 -21.98 -12.50 20.62
CA PRO A 207 -23.15 -13.25 20.20
C PRO A 207 -24.36 -12.81 21.03
N THR A 208 -25.47 -12.53 20.35
CA THR A 208 -26.74 -12.19 20.99
C THR A 208 -27.88 -13.05 20.47
N VAL A 209 -28.95 -13.09 21.26
CA VAL A 209 -30.23 -13.69 20.88
C VAL A 209 -31.37 -12.82 21.40
N THR A 210 -32.42 -12.71 20.60
CA THR A 210 -33.65 -12.04 21.04
C THR A 210 -34.69 -13.11 21.35
N VAL A 211 -35.12 -13.18 22.60
CA VAL A 211 -36.22 -14.04 23.04
C VAL A 211 -37.29 -13.14 23.64
N ASP A 212 -38.55 -13.31 23.20
CA ASP A 212 -39.69 -12.51 23.66
C ASP A 212 -39.49 -10.98 23.60
N GLY A 213 -38.73 -10.52 22.60
CA GLY A 213 -38.43 -9.11 22.39
C GLY A 213 -37.29 -8.55 23.27
N VAL A 214 -36.66 -9.38 24.10
CA VAL A 214 -35.51 -9.02 24.94
C VAL A 214 -34.22 -9.57 24.32
N MET A 215 -33.21 -8.70 24.16
CA MET A 215 -31.89 -9.09 23.66
C MET A 215 -31.00 -9.57 24.81
N HIS A 216 -30.50 -10.78 24.70
CA HIS A 216 -29.60 -11.44 25.65
C HIS A 216 -28.21 -11.58 25.05
N ARG A 217 -27.18 -11.38 25.86
CA ARG A 217 -25.77 -11.59 25.49
C ARG A 217 -25.33 -13.00 25.82
N LEU A 218 -24.92 -13.74 24.81
CA LEU A 218 -24.55 -15.15 24.92
C LEU A 218 -23.08 -15.34 25.37
N ASP A 219 -22.29 -14.26 25.39
CA ASP A 219 -20.91 -14.26 25.89
C ASP A 219 -20.79 -14.00 27.40
N GLU A 220 -21.91 -13.86 28.09
CA GLU A 220 -21.99 -13.76 29.55
C GLU A 220 -22.09 -15.16 30.16
N ALA A 221 -21.68 -15.32 31.41
CA ALA A 221 -21.96 -16.53 32.17
C ALA A 221 -23.46 -16.57 32.49
N TRP A 222 -24.11 -17.68 32.20
CA TRP A 222 -25.52 -17.90 32.50
C TRP A 222 -25.64 -18.90 33.63
N LEU A 223 -26.54 -18.65 34.57
CA LEU A 223 -26.88 -19.59 35.64
C LEU A 223 -28.33 -20.00 35.49
N ASP A 224 -28.64 -21.27 35.68
CA ASP A 224 -30.02 -21.71 35.84
C ASP A 224 -30.56 -21.43 37.26
N ASN A 225 -31.78 -21.90 37.54
CA ASN A 225 -32.41 -21.71 38.84
C ASN A 225 -31.72 -22.47 39.98
N ASP A 226 -30.95 -23.52 39.68
CA ASP A 226 -30.20 -24.31 40.66
C ASP A 226 -28.78 -23.74 40.88
N GLY A 227 -28.37 -22.79 40.04
CA GLY A 227 -27.10 -22.09 40.11
C GLY A 227 -26.00 -22.77 39.29
N ASP A 228 -26.35 -23.72 38.42
CA ASP A 228 -25.40 -24.39 37.55
C ASP A 228 -25.10 -23.50 36.33
N GLU A 229 -23.84 -23.51 35.88
CA GLU A 229 -23.35 -22.62 34.83
C GLU A 229 -23.66 -23.16 33.43
N TRP A 230 -24.18 -22.28 32.57
CA TRP A 230 -24.48 -22.53 31.17
C TRP A 230 -23.65 -21.62 30.27
N THR A 231 -23.19 -22.17 29.16
CA THR A 231 -22.38 -21.44 28.18
C THR A 231 -22.91 -21.61 26.77
N PHE A 232 -22.69 -20.60 25.94
CA PHE A 232 -22.96 -20.69 24.52
C PHE A 232 -21.92 -21.55 23.83
N THR A 233 -22.36 -22.60 23.14
CA THR A 233 -21.50 -23.61 22.50
C THR A 233 -20.71 -23.08 21.29
N GLY A 234 -20.96 -21.84 20.85
CA GLY A 234 -20.46 -21.31 19.58
C GLY A 234 -21.26 -21.78 18.35
N SER A 235 -22.23 -22.68 18.54
CA SER A 235 -23.01 -23.29 17.46
C SER A 235 -24.46 -22.84 17.46
N ARG A 236 -25.09 -22.96 16.29
CA ARG A 236 -26.52 -22.73 16.10
C ARG A 236 -27.15 -23.97 15.51
N ASN A 237 -28.41 -24.22 15.84
CA ASN A 237 -29.17 -25.29 15.21
C ASN A 237 -29.50 -24.92 13.73
N PRO A 238 -30.12 -25.83 12.94
CA PRO A 238 -30.47 -25.54 11.54
C PRO A 238 -31.45 -24.38 11.34
N SER A 239 -32.24 -24.01 12.35
CA SER A 239 -33.10 -22.81 12.33
C SER A 239 -32.36 -21.52 12.70
N GLY A 240 -31.07 -21.60 13.05
CA GLY A 240 -30.24 -20.46 13.41
C GLY A 240 -30.33 -20.05 14.88
N GLU A 241 -30.99 -20.83 15.73
CA GLU A 241 -31.08 -20.56 17.16
C GLU A 241 -29.79 -20.96 17.87
N PRO A 242 -29.28 -20.12 18.78
CA PRO A 242 -28.05 -20.41 19.52
C PRO A 242 -28.24 -21.62 20.43
N LEU A 243 -27.23 -22.50 20.43
CA LEU A 243 -27.18 -23.66 21.30
C LEU A 243 -26.37 -23.35 22.56
N MET A 244 -27.00 -23.56 23.71
CA MET A 244 -26.44 -23.49 25.05
C MET A 244 -26.15 -24.90 25.55
N ALA A 245 -25.14 -25.05 26.39
CA ALA A 245 -24.88 -26.30 27.11
C ALA A 245 -24.57 -25.99 28.57
N LEU A 246 -24.89 -26.94 29.44
CA LEU A 246 -24.44 -26.90 30.83
C LEU A 246 -22.93 -27.17 30.87
N VAL A 247 -22.21 -26.37 31.64
CA VAL A 247 -20.76 -26.52 31.81
C VAL A 247 -20.48 -27.89 32.45
N GLY A 248 -19.67 -28.71 31.78
CA GLY A 248 -19.39 -30.09 32.17
C GLY A 248 -20.31 -31.15 31.55
N LEU A 249 -21.33 -30.75 30.78
CA LEU A 249 -22.21 -31.63 29.98
C LEU A 249 -22.37 -31.07 28.55
N GLU A 250 -21.25 -30.82 27.86
CA GLU A 250 -21.25 -30.13 26.56
C GLU A 250 -21.89 -30.93 25.41
N ASP A 251 -22.09 -32.24 25.60
CA ASP A 251 -22.76 -33.12 24.63
C ASP A 251 -24.30 -32.93 24.62
N ASP A 252 -24.87 -32.34 25.69
CA ASP A 252 -26.30 -32.09 25.84
C ASP A 252 -26.61 -30.61 25.59
N THR A 253 -26.95 -30.27 24.33
CA THR A 253 -27.20 -28.89 23.91
C THR A 253 -28.68 -28.57 23.78
N TYR A 254 -29.05 -27.35 24.18
CA TYR A 254 -30.42 -26.82 24.14
C TYR A 254 -30.43 -25.48 23.41
N THR A 255 -31.51 -25.10 22.72
CA THR A 255 -31.59 -23.71 22.25
C THR A 255 -31.65 -22.76 23.43
N PHE A 256 -31.18 -21.52 23.30
CA PHE A 256 -31.26 -20.55 24.40
C PHE A 256 -32.70 -20.37 24.91
N ALA A 257 -33.69 -20.35 24.01
CA ALA A 257 -35.10 -20.25 24.39
C ALA A 257 -35.58 -21.48 25.18
N GLN A 258 -35.18 -22.69 24.77
CA GLN A 258 -35.46 -23.92 25.52
C GLN A 258 -34.80 -23.90 26.90
N ALA A 259 -33.50 -23.61 26.95
CA ALA A 259 -32.75 -23.58 28.20
C ALA A 259 -33.34 -22.53 29.17
N ALA A 260 -33.68 -21.33 28.67
CA ALA A 260 -34.31 -20.29 29.46
C ALA A 260 -35.71 -20.69 29.97
N ALA A 261 -36.52 -21.35 29.14
CA ALA A 261 -37.87 -21.78 29.52
C ALA A 261 -37.88 -22.96 30.50
N GLU A 262 -36.98 -23.93 30.32
CA GLU A 262 -36.95 -25.17 31.10
C GLU A 262 -36.15 -25.02 32.40
N TYR A 263 -35.00 -24.33 32.35
CA TYR A 263 -34.05 -24.23 33.47
C TYR A 263 -34.02 -22.83 34.12
N GLY A 264 -34.60 -21.82 33.48
CA GLY A 264 -34.71 -20.47 34.03
C GLY A 264 -33.42 -19.67 34.00
N LEU A 265 -32.69 -19.73 32.88
CA LEU A 265 -31.41 -19.05 32.68
C LEU A 265 -31.46 -17.55 33.01
N LYS A 266 -30.49 -17.09 33.79
CA LYS A 266 -30.26 -15.69 34.16
C LYS A 266 -28.77 -15.37 34.05
N PRO A 267 -28.38 -14.12 33.74
CA PRO A 267 -26.98 -13.73 33.79
C PRO A 267 -26.41 -13.92 35.20
N ALA A 268 -25.19 -14.47 35.30
CA ALA A 268 -24.42 -14.46 36.53
C ALA A 268 -24.13 -12.99 36.89
N ALA A 269 -24.51 -12.57 38.09
CA ALA A 269 -24.33 -11.19 38.57
C ALA A 269 -22.87 -10.83 38.81
#